data_AF-A0A6B0R802-F1
#
_entry.id   AF-A0A6B0R802-F1
#
_cell.length_a   1.000
_cell.length_b   1.000
_cell.length_c   1.000
_cell.angle_alpha   90.00
_cell.angle_beta   90.00
_cell.angle_gamma   90.00
#
_symmetry.space_group_name_H-M   'P 1'
#
loop_
_entity.id
_entity.type
_entity.pdbx_description
1 polymer ?
#
loop_
_entity_poly.entity_id
_entity_poly.type
_entity_poly.pdbx_seq_one_letter_code
_entity_poly.pdbx_strand_id
1 'polypeptide(L)'
;MSCRSYRVSSGRSVGNFSSCSAVTPQNLNRFRASSVSCRSGPSFRGLSSFGSRSVISFGSCSPRIAAVCPRPTCYGVGFGDGSGAGLGFGVGSCVGLGFGARSGLGYGFCNPGFGYRVGGIGGPAAPSITAVTVNQSLLTPLNLEIDPNAQRVKRDEKEQIKTLNNKFASFIDKVRFLEQQNKLLETKWNFLQEQKCAKSNLEPLFENYITNLRRQLDVVNSDQARLEAERNHMQDVLEGFKKKYEEEVGLRASAENEFVALKKDVDTAFLSKADLEANVDTLIQEIDFLKTLYEAEIQLLQSHISETSVIVKMDNSRDLNVDGIIADIKAQYEEIARRSRADAEAWYQTKYEEMRVTAGQHCDNLRNTRDEINELNRLIQRLKAEIEHAKAQRCKLEAAVAEAEQQGEAALNDAKCKLAELEGALQQAKQDMARQLKEYQELMNVKLALDIEIATYRRLLEGEEIRICEGVGPVDIEGSFLLFLTQKEPQSSVAQGIPESPEMVLLQVASVLTAALPGVLV
;
A
#
# COMPACT_ATOMS: atom_id res chain seq x y z
N MET A 1 -62.97 53.31 59.11
CA MET A 1 -62.36 52.34 60.04
C MET A 1 -60.85 52.41 59.84
N SER A 2 -60.13 52.57 60.96
CA SER A 2 -58.79 53.15 61.07
C SER A 2 -57.66 52.12 61.07
N CYS A 3 -56.44 52.59 60.76
CA CYS A 3 -55.11 52.00 61.06
C CYS A 3 -54.70 50.74 60.27
N ARG A 4 -53.44 50.51 59.88
CA ARG A 4 -52.17 50.95 60.48
C ARG A 4 -51.00 50.78 59.49
N SER A 5 -50.03 51.69 59.61
CA SER A 5 -48.76 51.77 58.88
C SER A 5 -47.64 51.00 59.61
N TYR A 6 -46.64 50.53 58.86
CA TYR A 6 -45.27 50.37 59.35
C TYR A 6 -44.29 50.94 58.31
N ARG A 7 -43.66 52.07 58.65
CA ARG A 7 -42.36 52.49 58.08
C ARG A 7 -41.27 52.02 59.04
N VAL A 8 -40.17 51.53 58.50
CA VAL A 8 -38.85 51.64 59.13
C VAL A 8 -37.97 52.44 58.17
N SER A 9 -37.49 53.58 58.67
CA SER A 9 -36.46 54.40 58.04
C SER A 9 -35.35 54.62 59.05
N SER A 10 -34.11 54.42 58.62
CA SER A 10 -32.91 55.08 59.14
C SER A 10 -31.83 54.90 58.06
N GLY A 11 -31.18 55.91 57.51
CA GLY A 11 -31.18 57.33 57.76
C GLY A 11 -29.82 57.89 57.29
N ARG A 12 -29.85 59.02 56.58
CA ARG A 12 -28.77 60.04 56.39
C ARG A 12 -27.49 59.55 55.65
N SER A 13 -26.78 60.33 54.84
CA SER A 13 -26.79 61.76 54.50
C SER A 13 -25.76 62.00 53.36
N VAL A 14 -26.15 62.80 52.36
CA VAL A 14 -25.40 63.87 51.63
C VAL A 14 -23.99 63.62 51.07
N GLY A 15 -23.79 63.97 49.79
CA GLY A 15 -22.52 64.54 49.32
C GLY A 15 -22.14 64.26 47.85
N ASN A 16 -22.12 65.31 47.03
CA ASN A 16 -21.52 65.34 45.68
C ASN A 16 -19.97 65.40 45.72
N PHE A 17 -19.34 65.32 44.52
CA PHE A 17 -17.89 65.41 44.17
C PHE A 17 -17.14 64.06 44.17
N SER A 18 -16.14 63.75 43.35
CA SER A 18 -15.49 64.32 42.15
C SER A 18 -14.44 63.28 41.66
N SER A 19 -14.23 63.22 40.34
CA SER A 19 -13.00 62.94 39.56
C SER A 19 -11.86 62.05 40.10
N CYS A 20 -11.43 61.07 39.28
CA CYS A 20 -10.03 60.68 38.92
C CYS A 20 -10.13 59.60 37.81
N SER A 21 -9.92 59.93 36.52
CA SER A 21 -8.64 59.86 35.79
C SER A 21 -8.09 58.45 35.57
N ALA A 22 -8.03 57.98 34.31
CA ALA A 22 -6.78 57.69 33.59
C ALA A 22 -6.97 56.79 32.33
N VAL A 23 -6.68 57.40 31.17
CA VAL A 23 -5.90 56.84 30.04
C VAL A 23 -6.52 55.71 29.19
N THR A 24 -7.03 56.11 28.02
CA THR A 24 -6.96 55.33 26.77
C THR A 24 -6.18 56.16 25.75
N PRO A 25 -5.17 55.61 25.05
CA PRO A 25 -4.54 56.34 23.95
C PRO A 25 -5.43 56.31 22.70
N GLN A 26 -5.76 57.51 22.23
CA GLN A 26 -6.02 57.84 20.82
C GLN A 26 -4.75 57.55 19.99
N ASN A 27 -4.77 57.39 18.67
CA ASN A 27 -4.98 58.39 17.61
C ASN A 27 -4.51 57.61 16.33
N LEU A 28 -4.91 57.80 15.06
CA LEU A 28 -5.88 58.61 14.33
C LEU A 28 -5.57 58.41 12.83
N ASN A 29 -6.41 59.01 11.98
CA ASN A 29 -6.14 59.45 10.61
C ASN A 29 -6.31 58.39 9.49
N ARG A 30 -7.06 58.64 8.42
CA ARG A 30 -7.78 59.84 7.97
C ARG A 30 -8.68 59.46 6.77
N PHE A 31 -9.81 60.16 6.67
CA PHE A 31 -10.82 60.13 5.61
C PHE A 31 -10.28 60.40 4.18
N ARG A 32 -10.98 59.85 3.18
CA ARG A 32 -11.38 60.59 1.96
C ARG A 32 -12.64 60.01 1.32
N ALA A 33 -13.71 60.79 1.34
CA ALA A 33 -14.89 60.60 0.48
C ALA A 33 -14.70 61.48 -0.76
N SER A 34 -15.00 60.94 -1.94
CA SER A 34 -15.14 61.71 -3.18
C SER A 34 -16.56 61.55 -3.71
N SER A 35 -17.30 62.65 -3.66
CA SER A 35 -18.53 62.89 -4.41
C SER A 35 -18.17 63.15 -5.88
N VAL A 36 -18.91 62.53 -6.80
CA VAL A 36 -18.96 62.95 -8.21
C VAL A 36 -20.42 62.98 -8.64
N SER A 37 -20.83 64.15 -9.11
CA SER A 37 -22.14 64.43 -9.69
C SER A 37 -22.20 64.00 -11.15
N CYS A 38 -23.33 63.47 -11.61
CA CYS A 38 -23.69 63.43 -13.03
C CYS A 38 -25.10 63.99 -13.21
N ARG A 39 -25.21 64.93 -14.14
CA ARG A 39 -26.35 65.82 -14.44
C ARG A 39 -27.58 65.10 -14.99
N SER A 40 -28.74 65.68 -14.70
CA SER A 40 -29.99 65.52 -15.46
C SER A 40 -29.93 66.16 -16.85
N GLY A 41 -30.61 65.54 -17.81
CA GLY A 41 -30.99 66.06 -19.14
C GLY A 41 -32.04 65.14 -19.80
N PRO A 42 -32.91 65.62 -20.71
CA PRO A 42 -34.37 65.41 -20.59
C PRO A 42 -35.02 64.40 -21.56
N SER A 43 -36.20 63.92 -21.13
CA SER A 43 -37.40 63.46 -21.85
C SER A 43 -37.31 62.80 -23.24
N PHE A 44 -37.86 61.59 -23.39
CA PHE A 44 -38.84 61.24 -24.44
C PHE A 44 -39.67 59.99 -24.06
N ARG A 45 -40.94 59.98 -24.48
CA ARG A 45 -42.01 58.99 -24.19
C ARG A 45 -41.77 57.60 -24.78
N GLY A 46 -42.34 56.56 -24.18
CA GLY A 46 -42.63 55.30 -24.88
C GLY A 46 -43.11 54.15 -23.97
N LEU A 47 -44.42 53.92 -23.96
CA LEU A 47 -45.10 52.75 -23.39
C LEU A 47 -44.83 51.47 -24.21
N SER A 48 -44.79 50.31 -23.53
CA SER A 48 -45.14 48.92 -23.94
C SER A 48 -44.15 47.91 -23.34
N SER A 49 -44.55 47.12 -22.33
CA SER A 49 -45.28 45.84 -22.42
C SER A 49 -44.51 44.75 -23.18
N PHE A 50 -43.98 43.76 -22.45
CA PHE A 50 -43.55 42.48 -23.01
C PHE A 50 -44.24 41.33 -22.26
N GLY A 51 -45.09 40.61 -22.99
CA GLY A 51 -45.64 39.33 -22.61
C GLY A 51 -45.33 38.26 -23.66
N SER A 52 -44.72 37.17 -23.19
CA SER A 52 -44.91 35.74 -23.52
C SER A 52 -44.80 35.19 -24.95
N ARG A 53 -43.96 34.14 -25.12
CA ARG A 53 -44.22 32.80 -25.73
C ARG A 53 -42.87 32.13 -26.10
N SER A 54 -42.41 31.11 -25.38
CA SER A 54 -42.68 29.65 -25.53
C SER A 54 -42.20 29.02 -26.85
N VAL A 55 -41.26 28.07 -26.79
CA VAL A 55 -41.25 26.83 -27.60
C VAL A 55 -40.35 25.76 -26.98
N ILE A 56 -40.80 24.51 -27.11
CA ILE A 56 -40.26 23.25 -26.58
C ILE A 56 -39.57 22.50 -27.73
N SER A 57 -38.52 21.71 -27.42
CA SER A 57 -38.27 20.31 -27.88
C SER A 57 -36.86 19.97 -28.34
N PHE A 58 -36.43 18.84 -27.78
CA PHE A 58 -35.35 17.89 -28.06
C PHE A 58 -34.78 17.83 -29.48
N GLY A 59 -33.46 17.60 -29.55
CA GLY A 59 -32.77 17.12 -30.73
C GLY A 59 -31.28 16.83 -30.46
N SER A 60 -30.94 15.55 -30.40
CA SER A 60 -29.60 14.96 -30.30
C SER A 60 -28.54 15.58 -31.22
N CYS A 61 -27.29 15.67 -30.75
CA CYS A 61 -26.08 15.18 -31.46
C CYS A 61 -24.83 15.44 -30.61
N SER A 62 -24.07 14.39 -30.31
CA SER A 62 -22.70 14.47 -29.79
C SER A 62 -21.78 15.20 -30.77
N PRO A 63 -20.70 15.84 -30.27
CA PRO A 63 -19.36 15.41 -30.69
C PRO A 63 -18.40 15.31 -29.49
N ARG A 64 -17.62 14.23 -29.38
CA ARG A 64 -16.30 14.01 -29.98
C ARG A 64 -15.20 14.94 -29.44
N ILE A 65 -14.31 14.26 -28.73
CA ILE A 65 -13.03 14.66 -28.14
C ILE A 65 -12.12 15.35 -29.16
N ALA A 66 -11.48 16.43 -28.72
CA ALA A 66 -10.20 16.90 -29.24
C ALA A 66 -9.27 17.15 -28.06
N ALA A 67 -8.22 16.34 -27.99
CA ALA A 67 -7.15 16.42 -27.00
C ALA A 67 -6.22 17.60 -27.32
N VAL A 68 -5.90 18.41 -26.31
CA VAL A 68 -4.71 19.26 -26.30
C VAL A 68 -4.08 19.14 -24.92
N CYS A 69 -2.96 18.42 -24.86
CA CYS A 69 -2.09 18.37 -23.69
C CYS A 69 -1.27 19.67 -23.59
N PRO A 70 -0.97 20.13 -22.37
CA PRO A 70 0.34 20.69 -22.07
C PRO A 70 1.16 19.74 -21.18
N ARG A 71 2.46 19.65 -21.48
CA ARG A 71 3.48 18.93 -20.72
C ARG A 71 3.62 19.42 -19.27
N PRO A 72 4.05 18.56 -18.33
CA PRO A 72 4.17 18.90 -16.92
C PRO A 72 5.55 19.47 -16.55
N THR A 73 5.53 20.39 -15.59
CA THR A 73 6.67 20.80 -14.77
C THR A 73 6.76 19.87 -13.57
N CYS A 74 7.95 19.33 -13.34
CA CYS A 74 8.33 18.42 -12.27
C CYS A 74 8.44 19.12 -10.91
N TYR A 75 7.90 18.49 -9.85
CA TYR A 75 8.38 18.57 -8.45
C TYR A 75 7.71 17.46 -7.61
N GLY A 76 8.48 16.81 -6.74
CA GLY A 76 7.96 16.31 -5.45
C GLY A 76 7.90 14.80 -5.23
N VAL A 77 8.93 14.33 -4.51
CA VAL A 77 9.11 13.07 -3.75
C VAL A 77 7.86 12.53 -3.04
N GLY A 78 7.70 11.20 -3.02
CA GLY A 78 6.82 10.48 -2.07
C GLY A 78 7.02 8.96 -2.12
N PHE A 79 7.64 8.41 -1.09
CA PHE A 79 7.77 6.97 -0.80
C PHE A 79 6.39 6.36 -0.45
N GLY A 80 6.17 5.09 -0.79
CA GLY A 80 4.98 4.35 -0.35
C GLY A 80 5.04 2.87 -0.73
N ASP A 81 5.58 2.08 0.19
CA ASP A 81 5.64 0.62 0.18
C ASP A 81 4.26 0.04 0.59
N GLY A 82 3.86 -1.09 0.00
CA GLY A 82 2.52 -1.65 0.19
C GLY A 82 2.48 -3.16 -0.04
N SER A 83 2.90 -3.91 0.97
CA SER A 83 2.67 -5.36 1.07
C SER A 83 1.27 -5.66 1.62
N GLY A 84 0.47 -6.40 0.85
CA GLY A 84 -0.78 -7.01 1.30
C GLY A 84 -0.56 -8.46 1.73
N ALA A 85 -0.87 -8.78 2.98
CA ALA A 85 -0.87 -10.13 3.53
C ALA A 85 -2.19 -10.85 3.22
N GLY A 86 -2.11 -12.12 2.81
CA GLY A 86 -3.25 -13.03 2.69
C GLY A 86 -2.93 -14.37 3.37
N LEU A 87 -3.69 -14.70 4.42
CA LEU A 87 -3.65 -15.98 5.14
C LEU A 87 -4.46 -17.05 4.39
N GLY A 88 -3.95 -18.29 4.36
CA GLY A 88 -4.70 -19.47 3.93
C GLY A 88 -4.13 -20.77 4.51
N PHE A 89 -4.91 -21.42 5.38
CA PHE A 89 -4.67 -22.73 6.01
C PHE A 89 -4.89 -23.90 5.02
N GLY A 90 -4.16 -25.02 5.17
CA GLY A 90 -4.41 -26.25 4.39
C GLY A 90 -3.53 -27.48 4.68
N VAL A 91 -3.84 -28.14 5.79
CA VAL A 91 -3.58 -29.50 6.34
C VAL A 91 -3.10 -30.67 5.44
N GLY A 92 -2.15 -31.47 5.98
CA GLY A 92 -2.01 -32.95 5.86
C GLY A 92 -1.09 -33.50 4.75
N SER A 93 -0.29 -34.57 4.89
CA SER A 93 -0.10 -35.61 5.92
C SER A 93 1.10 -36.50 5.54
N CYS A 94 1.69 -37.19 6.55
CA CYS A 94 2.55 -38.40 6.55
C CYS A 94 3.87 -38.41 5.71
N VAL A 95 5.02 -38.97 6.12
CA VAL A 95 5.37 -40.23 6.81
C VAL A 95 6.73 -40.05 7.51
N GLY A 96 6.91 -40.66 8.70
CA GLY A 96 8.17 -40.68 9.45
C GLY A 96 9.14 -41.82 9.07
N LEU A 97 10.01 -42.16 10.04
CA LEU A 97 11.12 -43.13 10.06
C LEU A 97 12.48 -42.49 9.67
N GLY A 98 13.52 -42.44 10.49
CA GLY A 98 13.86 -43.20 11.70
C GLY A 98 14.92 -44.25 11.41
N PHE A 99 16.10 -44.08 12.05
CA PHE A 99 17.14 -45.07 12.34
C PHE A 99 18.05 -45.63 11.22
N GLY A 100 19.36 -45.56 11.52
CA GLY A 100 20.14 -46.79 11.69
C GLY A 100 21.30 -47.03 10.73
N ALA A 101 22.51 -46.73 11.22
CA ALA A 101 23.75 -47.49 11.11
C ALA A 101 24.01 -48.37 9.86
N ARG A 102 25.21 -48.26 9.28
CA ARG A 102 26.37 -49.11 9.61
C ARG A 102 27.41 -49.09 8.48
N SER A 103 28.66 -48.85 8.89
CA SER A 103 29.93 -49.40 8.40
C SER A 103 30.23 -49.57 6.90
N GLY A 104 31.42 -49.10 6.54
CA GLY A 104 32.21 -49.59 5.40
C GLY A 104 33.21 -48.52 4.97
N LEU A 105 34.31 -48.30 5.68
CA LEU A 105 35.62 -48.86 5.29
C LEU A 105 35.75 -49.08 3.78
N GLY A 106 36.27 -48.08 3.09
CA GLY A 106 36.66 -48.13 1.67
C GLY A 106 37.99 -47.44 1.49
N TYR A 107 39.06 -48.18 1.79
CA TYR A 107 40.44 -47.81 1.54
C TYR A 107 40.65 -47.41 0.06
N GLY A 108 41.01 -46.15 -0.17
CA GLY A 108 41.65 -45.73 -1.41
C GLY A 108 43.15 -45.99 -1.32
N PHE A 109 43.56 -47.23 -1.63
CA PHE A 109 44.96 -47.55 -1.92
C PHE A 109 45.10 -47.72 -3.43
N CYS A 110 45.64 -46.69 -4.09
CA CYS A 110 46.43 -46.88 -5.30
C CYS A 110 47.82 -47.35 -4.87
N ASN A 111 48.12 -48.61 -5.19
CA ASN A 111 49.42 -49.28 -5.44
C ASN A 111 50.66 -48.92 -4.60
N PRO A 112 51.44 -49.95 -4.26
CA PRO A 112 52.73 -50.11 -4.94
C PRO A 112 52.80 -51.41 -5.72
N GLY A 113 53.41 -51.30 -6.90
CA GLY A 113 53.64 -52.42 -7.79
C GLY A 113 54.55 -53.47 -7.17
N PHE A 114 54.17 -54.72 -7.38
CA PHE A 114 55.10 -55.84 -7.41
C PHE A 114 54.84 -56.56 -8.74
N GLY A 115 55.70 -56.30 -9.72
CA GLY A 115 55.51 -56.72 -11.11
C GLY A 115 56.83 -57.14 -11.71
N TYR A 116 57.16 -58.41 -11.51
CA TYR A 116 58.27 -59.12 -12.13
C TYR A 116 58.28 -58.92 -13.65
N ARG A 117 59.41 -58.44 -14.17
CA ARG A 117 59.74 -58.45 -15.59
C ARG A 117 60.26 -59.84 -15.96
N VAL A 118 59.43 -60.64 -16.63
CA VAL A 118 59.78 -61.85 -17.39
C VAL A 118 59.01 -61.72 -18.70
N GLY A 119 59.55 -61.81 -19.91
CA GLY A 119 60.86 -62.07 -20.45
C GLY A 119 60.71 -62.01 -21.98
N GLY A 120 61.79 -61.79 -22.73
CA GLY A 120 61.72 -61.69 -24.19
C GLY A 120 63.07 -61.49 -24.87
N ILE A 121 63.88 -62.54 -24.85
CA ILE A 121 64.74 -63.05 -25.95
C ILE A 121 65.63 -62.03 -26.70
N GLY A 122 66.94 -62.19 -26.49
CA GLY A 122 68.02 -61.75 -27.39
C GLY A 122 69.35 -62.10 -26.73
N GLY A 123 70.04 -63.15 -27.23
CA GLY A 123 71.19 -63.79 -26.57
C GLY A 123 72.39 -62.88 -26.29
N PRO A 124 73.38 -63.37 -25.53
CA PRO A 124 74.58 -63.83 -26.22
C PRO A 124 75.30 -65.04 -25.59
N ALA A 125 76.13 -65.64 -26.46
CA ALA A 125 77.47 -66.19 -26.25
C ALA A 125 77.88 -66.76 -24.87
N ALA A 126 78.39 -67.98 -24.96
CA ALA A 126 79.00 -68.79 -23.91
C ALA A 126 80.11 -68.11 -23.10
N PRO A 127 80.29 -68.53 -21.83
CA PRO A 127 81.59 -68.62 -21.19
C PRO A 127 82.02 -70.08 -21.03
N SER A 128 83.20 -70.36 -21.57
CA SER A 128 84.02 -71.54 -21.31
C SER A 128 84.47 -71.57 -19.84
N ILE A 129 84.09 -72.60 -19.10
CA ILE A 129 84.54 -72.84 -17.73
C ILE A 129 85.07 -74.28 -17.59
N THR A 130 86.39 -74.33 -17.38
CA THR A 130 87.26 -75.34 -16.75
C THR A 130 87.05 -76.83 -17.01
N ALA A 131 88.07 -77.45 -17.64
CA ALA A 131 88.32 -78.87 -17.62
C ALA A 131 88.49 -79.38 -16.17
N VAL A 132 87.57 -80.23 -15.73
CA VAL A 132 87.73 -81.04 -14.51
C VAL A 132 88.43 -82.32 -14.92
N THR A 133 89.62 -82.52 -14.36
CA THR A 133 90.48 -83.69 -14.52
C THR A 133 89.72 -84.97 -14.19
N VAL A 134 89.51 -85.82 -15.21
CA VAL A 134 88.92 -87.15 -15.05
C VAL A 134 89.95 -88.07 -14.41
N ASN A 135 89.77 -88.41 -13.14
CA ASN A 135 90.56 -89.42 -12.45
C ASN A 135 90.17 -90.79 -13.02
N GLN A 136 91.00 -91.37 -13.91
CA GLN A 136 90.75 -92.63 -14.62
C GLN A 136 90.79 -93.88 -13.71
N SER A 137 90.81 -93.71 -12.39
CA SER A 137 91.02 -94.77 -11.39
C SER A 137 89.79 -95.09 -10.52
N LEU A 138 88.62 -94.50 -10.79
CA LEU A 138 87.36 -94.78 -10.08
C LEU A 138 86.19 -95.16 -11.02
N LEU A 139 86.49 -95.43 -12.30
CA LEU A 139 85.57 -96.04 -13.27
C LEU A 139 85.63 -97.57 -13.20
N THR A 140 85.49 -98.13 -12.01
CA THR A 140 85.09 -99.53 -11.83
C THR A 140 83.57 -99.57 -11.77
N PRO A 141 82.88 -100.21 -12.73
CA PRO A 141 81.45 -100.45 -12.61
C PRO A 141 81.26 -101.36 -11.40
N LEU A 142 80.83 -100.79 -10.27
CA LEU A 142 80.33 -101.59 -9.15
C LEU A 142 79.04 -102.26 -9.64
N ASN A 143 79.19 -103.55 -9.97
CA ASN A 143 78.11 -104.44 -10.35
C ASN A 143 77.30 -104.75 -9.09
N LEU A 144 76.49 -103.78 -8.67
CA LEU A 144 75.38 -104.04 -7.77
C LEU A 144 74.37 -104.79 -8.65
N GLU A 145 74.20 -106.08 -8.40
CA GLU A 145 73.05 -106.84 -8.89
C GLU A 145 71.79 -106.15 -8.32
N ILE A 146 71.29 -105.15 -9.04
CA ILE A 146 70.06 -104.45 -8.71
C ILE A 146 68.96 -105.47 -8.96
N ASP A 147 68.32 -105.90 -7.88
CA ASP A 147 67.17 -106.79 -7.88
C ASP A 147 66.22 -106.49 -9.07
N PRO A 148 65.96 -107.46 -9.98
CA PRO A 148 65.10 -107.25 -11.14
C PRO A 148 63.68 -106.81 -10.76
N ASN A 149 63.23 -107.05 -9.52
CA ASN A 149 61.98 -106.49 -9.01
C ASN A 149 62.08 -104.98 -8.69
N ALA A 150 63.21 -104.49 -8.17
CA ALA A 150 63.44 -103.08 -7.89
C ALA A 150 63.51 -102.22 -9.16
N GLN A 151 64.02 -102.76 -10.28
CA GLN A 151 64.01 -102.08 -11.58
C GLN A 151 62.63 -102.05 -12.24
N ARG A 152 61.78 -103.05 -11.99
CA ARG A 152 60.37 -103.02 -12.41
C ARG A 152 59.60 -101.95 -11.64
N VAL A 153 59.71 -101.93 -10.31
CA VAL A 153 59.06 -100.90 -9.46
C VAL A 153 59.51 -99.50 -9.84
N LYS A 154 60.81 -99.25 -10.06
CA LYS A 154 61.30 -97.95 -10.54
C LYS A 154 60.81 -97.57 -11.94
N ARG A 155 60.58 -98.54 -12.83
CA ARG A 155 59.97 -98.29 -14.15
C ARG A 155 58.49 -97.95 -14.01
N ASP A 156 57.76 -98.71 -13.20
CA ASP A 156 56.34 -98.50 -12.93
C ASP A 156 56.12 -97.14 -12.21
N GLU A 157 56.95 -96.79 -11.23
CA GLU A 157 56.97 -95.46 -10.59
C GLU A 157 57.32 -94.35 -11.59
N LYS A 158 58.30 -94.57 -12.47
CA LYS A 158 58.64 -93.59 -13.52
C LYS A 158 57.49 -93.42 -14.52
N GLU A 159 56.75 -94.47 -14.85
CA GLU A 159 55.56 -94.40 -15.71
C GLU A 159 54.37 -93.75 -15.00
N GLN A 160 54.18 -94.00 -13.71
CA GLN A 160 53.20 -93.29 -12.88
C GLN A 160 53.53 -91.80 -12.77
N ILE A 161 54.79 -91.45 -12.51
CA ILE A 161 55.26 -90.06 -12.46
C ILE A 161 55.10 -89.39 -13.83
N LYS A 162 55.38 -90.10 -14.93
CA LYS A 162 55.11 -89.58 -16.28
C LYS A 162 53.62 -89.35 -16.52
N THR A 163 52.77 -90.28 -16.11
CA THR A 163 51.31 -90.14 -16.23
C THR A 163 50.79 -88.99 -15.40
N LEU A 164 51.32 -88.82 -14.18
CA LEU A 164 51.00 -87.71 -13.29
C LEU A 164 51.49 -86.37 -13.87
N ASN A 165 52.71 -86.33 -14.41
CA ASN A 165 53.26 -85.15 -15.08
C ASN A 165 52.49 -84.78 -16.35
N ASN A 166 52.04 -85.75 -17.14
CA ASN A 166 51.17 -85.50 -18.29
C ASN A 166 49.82 -84.92 -17.84
N LYS A 167 49.27 -85.40 -16.71
CA LYS A 167 48.07 -84.81 -16.09
C LYS A 167 48.35 -83.38 -15.60
N PHE A 168 49.48 -83.12 -14.94
CA PHE A 168 49.87 -81.77 -14.52
C PHE A 168 50.07 -80.82 -15.70
N ALA A 169 50.71 -81.26 -16.78
CA ALA A 169 50.83 -80.47 -18.01
C ALA A 169 49.44 -80.11 -18.56
N SER A 170 48.50 -81.08 -18.61
CA SER A 170 47.13 -80.81 -19.05
C SER A 170 46.37 -79.83 -18.15
N PHE A 171 46.61 -79.86 -16.84
CA PHE A 171 46.03 -78.89 -15.90
C PHE A 171 46.65 -77.49 -16.05
N ILE A 172 47.97 -77.41 -16.25
CA ILE A 172 48.67 -76.14 -16.51
C ILE A 172 48.13 -75.51 -17.79
N ASP A 173 47.96 -76.29 -18.86
CA ASP A 173 47.37 -75.82 -20.11
C ASP A 173 45.93 -75.35 -19.92
N LYS A 174 45.14 -76.05 -19.10
CA LYS A 174 43.77 -75.64 -18.78
C LYS A 174 43.72 -74.34 -17.98
N VAL A 175 44.60 -74.16 -17.00
CA VAL A 175 44.69 -72.92 -16.22
C VAL A 175 45.11 -71.76 -17.12
N ARG A 176 46.12 -71.94 -17.97
CA ARG A 176 46.53 -70.91 -18.94
C ARG A 176 45.39 -70.53 -19.90
N PHE A 177 44.65 -71.51 -20.40
CA PHE A 177 43.48 -71.26 -21.24
C PHE A 177 42.40 -70.45 -20.49
N LEU A 178 42.12 -70.80 -19.23
CA LEU A 178 41.16 -70.07 -18.40
C LEU A 178 41.65 -68.65 -18.04
N GLU A 179 42.94 -68.46 -17.76
CA GLU A 179 43.54 -67.14 -17.54
C GLU A 179 43.45 -66.26 -18.79
N GLN A 180 43.70 -66.83 -19.97
CA GLN A 180 43.51 -66.13 -21.24
C GLN A 180 42.05 -65.75 -21.47
N GLN A 181 41.11 -66.67 -21.19
CA GLN A 181 39.68 -66.36 -21.26
C GLN A 181 39.27 -65.28 -20.28
N ASN A 182 39.78 -65.30 -19.04
CA ASN A 182 39.50 -64.27 -18.04
C ASN A 182 40.03 -62.91 -18.46
N LYS A 183 41.26 -62.83 -19.00
CA LYS A 183 41.79 -61.57 -19.55
C LYS A 183 40.95 -61.04 -20.72
N LEU A 184 40.46 -61.93 -21.58
CA LEU A 184 39.56 -61.54 -22.67
C LEU A 184 38.21 -61.05 -22.14
N LEU A 185 37.67 -61.69 -21.10
CA LEU A 185 36.45 -61.24 -20.44
C LEU A 185 36.64 -59.90 -19.72
N GLU A 186 37.78 -59.68 -19.08
CA GLU A 186 38.11 -58.43 -18.38
C GLU A 186 38.28 -57.26 -19.36
N THR A 187 38.99 -57.46 -20.47
CA THR A 187 39.11 -56.46 -21.54
C THR A 187 37.75 -56.17 -22.18
N LYS A 188 36.92 -57.20 -22.42
CA LYS A 188 35.56 -57.03 -22.92
C LYS A 188 34.66 -56.30 -21.92
N TRP A 189 34.81 -56.57 -20.63
CA TRP A 189 34.10 -55.88 -19.56
C TRP A 189 34.47 -54.40 -19.52
N ASN A 190 35.75 -54.08 -19.54
CA ASN A 190 36.24 -52.69 -19.55
C ASN A 190 35.75 -51.93 -20.79
N PHE A 191 35.83 -52.55 -21.97
CA PHE A 191 35.32 -51.96 -23.21
C PHE A 191 33.80 -51.69 -23.15
N LEU A 192 33.02 -52.64 -22.63
CA LEU A 192 31.57 -52.45 -22.47
C LEU A 192 31.24 -51.39 -21.41
N GLN A 193 32.07 -51.26 -20.37
CA GLN A 193 31.89 -50.27 -19.32
C GLN A 193 32.21 -48.84 -19.82
N GLU A 194 33.28 -48.68 -20.61
CA GLU A 194 33.59 -47.44 -21.31
C GLU A 194 32.47 -47.06 -22.29
N GLN A 195 31.94 -48.02 -23.03
CA GLN A 195 30.82 -47.79 -23.95
C GLN A 195 29.52 -47.41 -23.23
N LYS A 196 29.24 -47.97 -22.03
CA LYS A 196 28.11 -47.55 -21.19
C LYS A 196 28.24 -46.14 -20.61
N CYS A 197 29.44 -45.55 -20.62
CA CYS A 197 29.68 -44.19 -20.16
C CYS A 197 29.33 -43.14 -21.25
N ALA A 198 29.28 -43.54 -22.52
CA ALA A 198 28.81 -42.72 -23.62
C ALA A 198 27.26 -42.64 -23.69
N LYS A 199 26.59 -42.42 -22.55
CA LYS A 199 25.17 -42.06 -22.55
C LYS A 199 25.06 -40.69 -23.23
N SER A 200 24.32 -40.61 -24.33
CA SER A 200 23.99 -39.35 -25.00
C SER A 200 23.42 -38.37 -23.98
N ASN A 201 24.20 -37.36 -23.59
CA ASN A 201 23.80 -36.43 -22.53
C ASN A 201 22.80 -35.42 -23.09
N LEU A 202 21.51 -35.73 -22.97
CA LEU A 202 20.39 -34.88 -23.37
C LEU A 202 20.00 -33.85 -22.30
N GLU A 203 20.58 -33.94 -21.11
CA GLU A 203 20.29 -33.06 -19.97
C GLU A 203 20.48 -31.58 -20.31
N PRO A 204 21.56 -31.16 -21.02
CA PRO A 204 21.71 -29.76 -21.43
C PRO A 204 20.63 -29.28 -22.40
N LEU A 205 20.06 -30.16 -23.24
CA LEU A 205 18.98 -29.78 -24.15
C LEU A 205 17.68 -29.55 -23.38
N PHE A 206 17.37 -30.43 -22.43
CA PHE A 206 16.20 -30.26 -21.57
C PHE A 206 16.34 -29.03 -20.66
N GLU A 207 17.53 -28.79 -20.09
CA GLU A 207 17.77 -27.58 -19.29
C GLU A 207 17.65 -26.29 -20.10
N ASN A 208 18.18 -26.26 -21.33
CA ASN A 208 18.00 -25.13 -22.24
C ASN A 208 16.52 -24.91 -22.62
N TYR A 209 15.75 -25.99 -22.81
CA TYR A 209 14.31 -25.89 -23.08
C TYR A 209 13.53 -25.38 -21.85
N ILE A 210 13.83 -25.90 -20.66
CA ILE A 210 13.21 -25.48 -19.39
C ILE A 210 13.53 -24.01 -19.10
N THR A 211 14.78 -23.59 -19.27
CA THR A 211 15.18 -22.18 -19.07
C THR A 211 14.51 -21.24 -20.08
N ASN A 212 14.37 -21.66 -21.34
CA ASN A 212 13.62 -20.90 -22.34
C ASN A 212 12.13 -20.78 -21.98
N LEU A 213 11.49 -21.86 -21.50
CA LEU A 213 10.10 -21.82 -21.03
C LEU A 213 9.93 -20.91 -19.81
N ARG A 214 10.87 -20.95 -18.85
CA ARG A 214 10.88 -20.03 -17.70
C ARG A 214 10.98 -18.58 -18.14
N ARG A 215 11.90 -18.28 -19.08
CA ARG A 215 12.02 -16.93 -19.64
C ARG A 215 10.74 -16.45 -20.32
N GLN A 216 10.06 -17.32 -21.07
CA GLN A 216 8.76 -16.98 -21.68
C GLN A 216 7.69 -16.70 -20.62
N LEU A 217 7.64 -17.51 -19.57
CA LEU A 217 6.74 -17.28 -18.44
C LEU A 217 7.02 -15.93 -17.76
N ASP A 218 8.29 -15.58 -17.56
CA ASP A 218 8.68 -14.30 -16.95
C ASP A 218 8.26 -13.11 -17.82
N VAL A 219 8.42 -13.21 -19.15
CA VAL A 219 7.94 -12.17 -20.08
C VAL A 219 6.43 -12.02 -19.98
N VAL A 220 5.67 -13.12 -20.03
CA VAL A 220 4.21 -13.09 -19.91
C VAL A 220 3.77 -12.52 -18.57
N ASN A 221 4.42 -12.90 -17.47
CA ASN A 221 4.15 -12.36 -16.14
C ASN A 221 4.42 -10.85 -16.06
N SER A 222 5.52 -10.38 -16.66
CA SER A 222 5.84 -8.96 -16.70
C SER A 222 4.82 -8.17 -17.53
N ASP A 223 4.35 -8.72 -18.64
CA ASP A 223 3.29 -8.12 -19.46
C ASP A 223 1.95 -8.14 -18.73
N GLN A 224 1.62 -9.21 -18.01
CA GLN A 224 0.44 -9.28 -17.17
C GLN A 224 0.46 -8.17 -16.10
N ALA A 225 1.58 -8.02 -15.39
CA ALA A 225 1.73 -6.96 -14.39
C ALA A 225 1.60 -5.55 -15.00
N ARG A 226 2.20 -5.34 -16.18
CA ARG A 226 2.09 -4.07 -16.91
C ARG A 226 0.65 -3.76 -17.33
N LEU A 227 -0.05 -4.75 -17.90
CA LEU A 227 -1.46 -4.60 -18.31
C LEU A 227 -2.39 -4.42 -17.11
N GLU A 228 -2.09 -5.05 -15.99
CA GLU A 228 -2.83 -4.86 -14.74
C GLU A 228 -2.65 -3.45 -14.18
N ALA A 229 -1.43 -2.92 -14.21
CA ALA A 229 -1.17 -1.53 -13.84
C ALA A 229 -1.90 -0.53 -14.76
N GLU A 230 -1.89 -0.76 -16.08
CA GLU A 230 -2.62 0.08 -17.05
C GLU A 230 -4.13 0.00 -16.82
N ARG A 231 -4.68 -1.20 -16.57
CA ARG A 231 -6.10 -1.40 -16.23
C ARG A 231 -6.48 -0.66 -14.96
N ASN A 232 -5.66 -0.76 -13.90
CA ASN A 232 -5.91 -0.06 -12.64
C ASN A 232 -5.84 1.46 -12.84
N HIS A 233 -4.83 1.96 -13.58
CA HIS A 233 -4.72 3.38 -13.90
C HIS A 233 -5.94 3.89 -14.68
N MET A 234 -6.41 3.15 -15.68
CA MET A 234 -7.62 3.51 -16.44
C MET A 234 -8.87 3.46 -15.56
N GLN A 235 -8.96 2.51 -14.64
CA GLN A 235 -10.05 2.42 -13.66
C GLN A 235 -10.08 3.64 -12.75
N ASP A 236 -8.92 4.08 -12.22
CA ASP A 236 -8.81 5.27 -11.36
C ASP A 236 -9.24 6.54 -12.10
N VAL A 237 -8.84 6.68 -13.37
CA VAL A 237 -9.25 7.81 -14.21
C VAL A 237 -10.76 7.80 -14.46
N LEU A 238 -11.34 6.64 -14.76
CA LEU A 238 -12.80 6.48 -14.94
C LEU A 238 -13.57 6.80 -13.67
N GLU A 239 -13.11 6.34 -12.51
CA GLU A 239 -13.70 6.64 -11.21
C GLU A 239 -13.60 8.14 -10.89
N GLY A 240 -12.47 8.76 -11.21
CA GLY A 240 -12.30 10.21 -11.13
C GLY A 240 -13.30 11.00 -12.00
N PHE A 241 -13.55 10.55 -13.23
CA PHE A 241 -14.58 11.17 -14.09
C PHE A 241 -16.00 10.91 -13.60
N LYS A 242 -16.29 9.71 -13.10
CA LYS A 242 -17.58 9.38 -12.52
C LYS A 242 -17.89 10.28 -11.31
N LYS A 243 -16.92 10.47 -10.41
CA LYS A 243 -17.06 11.37 -9.26
C LYS A 243 -17.36 12.80 -9.69
N LYS A 244 -16.60 13.34 -10.66
CA LYS A 244 -16.85 14.69 -11.21
C LYS A 244 -18.24 14.81 -11.83
N TYR A 245 -18.71 13.78 -12.53
CA TYR A 245 -20.05 13.76 -13.10
C TYR A 245 -21.13 13.77 -12.00
N GLU A 246 -20.97 12.98 -10.95
CA GLU A 246 -21.88 12.97 -9.80
C GLU A 246 -21.91 14.33 -9.08
N GLU A 247 -20.74 14.96 -8.91
CA GLU A 247 -20.62 16.33 -8.36
C GLU A 247 -21.35 17.36 -9.23
N GLU A 248 -21.14 17.36 -10.54
CA GLU A 248 -21.82 18.28 -11.49
C GLU A 248 -23.33 18.05 -11.53
N VAL A 249 -23.80 16.80 -11.46
CA VAL A 249 -25.23 16.50 -11.33
C VAL A 249 -25.79 17.08 -10.04
N GLY A 250 -25.07 16.96 -8.93
CA GLY A 250 -25.43 17.57 -7.65
C GLY A 250 -25.51 19.10 -7.71
N LEU A 251 -24.48 19.75 -8.29
CA LEU A 251 -24.44 21.20 -8.47
C LEU A 251 -25.59 21.70 -9.37
N ARG A 252 -25.86 21.00 -10.48
CA ARG A 252 -26.99 21.31 -11.37
C ARG A 252 -28.33 21.21 -10.62
N ALA A 253 -28.53 20.17 -9.82
CA ALA A 253 -29.75 20.01 -9.04
C ALA A 253 -29.92 21.13 -8.00
N SER A 254 -28.83 21.55 -7.33
CA SER A 254 -28.85 22.71 -6.42
C SER A 254 -29.23 24.00 -7.15
N ALA A 255 -28.60 24.27 -8.28
CA ALA A 255 -28.89 25.46 -9.09
C ALA A 255 -30.34 25.45 -9.64
N GLU A 256 -30.86 24.29 -10.03
CA GLU A 256 -32.25 24.14 -10.45
C GLU A 256 -33.24 24.40 -9.30
N ASN A 257 -32.94 23.91 -8.10
CA ASN A 257 -33.74 24.19 -6.91
C ASN A 257 -33.73 25.69 -6.55
N GLU A 258 -32.57 26.34 -6.60
CA GLU A 258 -32.44 27.79 -6.39
C GLU A 258 -33.21 28.58 -7.45
N PHE A 259 -33.15 28.17 -8.72
CA PHE A 259 -33.91 28.80 -9.79
C PHE A 259 -35.43 28.68 -9.56
N VAL A 260 -35.90 27.51 -9.12
CA VAL A 260 -37.31 27.30 -8.78
C VAL A 260 -37.73 28.16 -7.58
N ALA A 261 -36.88 28.31 -6.57
CA ALA A 261 -37.13 29.20 -5.43
C ALA A 261 -37.22 30.67 -5.89
N LEU A 262 -36.24 31.13 -6.67
CA LEU A 262 -36.23 32.48 -7.21
C LEU A 262 -37.46 32.77 -8.08
N LYS A 263 -37.92 31.79 -8.86
CA LYS A 263 -39.16 31.92 -9.63
C LYS A 263 -40.37 32.14 -8.72
N LYS A 264 -40.49 31.40 -7.62
CA LYS A 264 -41.58 31.59 -6.64
C LYS A 264 -41.50 32.97 -5.98
N ASP A 265 -40.30 33.44 -5.66
CA ASP A 265 -40.11 34.77 -5.07
C ASP A 265 -40.51 35.87 -6.06
N VAL A 266 -40.16 35.71 -7.34
CA VAL A 266 -40.58 36.61 -8.43
C VAL A 266 -42.11 36.60 -8.57
N ASP A 267 -42.75 35.44 -8.61
CA ASP A 267 -44.21 35.33 -8.69
C ASP A 267 -44.88 35.99 -7.48
N THR A 268 -44.34 35.80 -6.28
CA THR A 268 -44.82 36.43 -5.04
C THR A 268 -44.68 37.96 -5.08
N ALA A 269 -43.55 38.47 -5.58
CA ALA A 269 -43.33 39.90 -5.76
C ALA A 269 -44.28 40.49 -6.81
N PHE A 270 -44.59 39.76 -7.89
CA PHE A 270 -45.59 40.18 -8.88
C PHE A 270 -47.00 40.26 -8.30
N LEU A 271 -47.41 39.28 -7.48
CA LEU A 271 -48.70 39.34 -6.79
C LEU A 271 -48.77 40.54 -5.83
N SER A 272 -47.75 40.71 -4.99
CA SER A 272 -47.66 41.85 -4.08
C SER A 272 -47.69 43.20 -4.82
N LYS A 273 -47.02 43.29 -5.97
CA LYS A 273 -47.07 44.47 -6.83
C LYS A 273 -48.49 44.71 -7.35
N ALA A 274 -49.17 43.69 -7.87
CA ALA A 274 -50.53 43.81 -8.39
C ALA A 274 -51.52 44.24 -7.30
N ASP A 275 -51.39 43.72 -6.08
CA ASP A 275 -52.20 44.13 -4.94
C ASP A 275 -51.96 45.60 -4.58
N LEU A 276 -50.70 46.06 -4.60
CA LEU A 276 -50.35 47.46 -4.37
C LEU A 276 -50.87 48.37 -5.48
N GLU A 277 -50.79 47.96 -6.75
CA GLU A 277 -51.37 48.70 -7.88
C GLU A 277 -52.89 48.83 -7.73
N ALA A 278 -53.59 47.75 -7.36
CA ALA A 278 -55.03 47.80 -7.10
C ALA A 278 -55.38 48.74 -5.93
N ASN A 279 -54.60 48.72 -4.83
CA ASN A 279 -54.79 49.64 -3.72
C ASN A 279 -54.59 51.10 -4.16
N VAL A 280 -53.58 51.38 -4.98
CA VAL A 280 -53.37 52.72 -5.55
C VAL A 280 -54.57 53.15 -6.39
N ASP A 281 -55.09 52.28 -7.27
CA ASP A 281 -56.27 52.57 -8.08
C ASP A 281 -57.51 52.85 -7.22
N THR A 282 -57.72 52.09 -6.13
CA THR A 282 -58.83 52.34 -5.19
C THR A 282 -58.70 53.68 -4.48
N LEU A 283 -57.48 54.05 -4.05
CA LEU A 283 -57.22 55.35 -3.41
C LEU A 283 -57.41 56.51 -4.40
N ILE A 284 -57.03 56.33 -5.67
CA ILE A 284 -57.29 57.33 -6.72
C ILE A 284 -58.80 57.52 -6.90
N GLN A 285 -59.57 56.43 -6.99
CA GLN A 285 -61.04 56.49 -7.08
C GLN A 285 -61.66 57.19 -5.88
N GLU A 286 -61.18 56.93 -4.66
CA GLU A 286 -61.63 57.61 -3.45
C GLU A 286 -61.32 59.11 -3.47
N ILE A 287 -60.10 59.48 -3.88
CA ILE A 287 -59.70 60.89 -4.03
C ILE A 287 -60.60 61.59 -5.03
N ASP A 288 -60.88 60.97 -6.18
CA ASP A 288 -61.71 61.60 -7.21
C ASP A 288 -63.18 61.68 -6.78
N PHE A 289 -63.69 60.66 -6.07
CA PHE A 289 -65.01 60.74 -5.42
C PHE A 289 -65.09 61.92 -4.45
N LEU A 290 -64.12 62.06 -3.53
CA LEU A 290 -64.09 63.17 -2.57
C LEU A 290 -64.01 64.53 -3.26
N LYS A 291 -63.21 64.67 -4.33
CA LYS A 291 -63.18 65.91 -5.13
C LYS A 291 -64.56 66.23 -5.71
N THR A 292 -65.22 65.26 -6.35
CA THR A 292 -66.55 65.47 -6.93
C THR A 292 -67.61 65.81 -5.88
N LEU A 293 -67.53 65.19 -4.70
CA LEU A 293 -68.40 65.46 -3.57
C LEU A 293 -68.23 66.90 -3.06
N TYR A 294 -66.98 67.33 -2.84
CA TYR A 294 -66.71 68.70 -2.40
C TYR A 294 -67.08 69.74 -3.45
N GLU A 295 -66.86 69.46 -4.73
CA GLU A 295 -67.31 70.35 -5.82
C GLU A 295 -68.84 70.51 -5.81
N ALA A 296 -69.59 69.41 -5.65
CA ALA A 296 -71.05 69.44 -5.56
C ALA A 296 -71.54 70.14 -4.28
N GLU A 297 -70.88 69.92 -3.14
CA GLU A 297 -71.20 70.60 -1.88
C GLU A 297 -70.98 72.11 -1.99
N ILE A 298 -69.87 72.54 -2.60
CA ILE A 298 -69.61 73.96 -2.86
C ILE A 298 -70.70 74.56 -3.76
N GLN A 299 -71.11 73.86 -4.82
CA GLN A 299 -72.20 74.31 -5.70
C GLN A 299 -73.54 74.41 -4.96
N LEU A 300 -73.87 73.43 -4.11
CA LEU A 300 -75.08 73.44 -3.29
C LEU A 300 -75.05 74.57 -2.26
N LEU A 301 -73.92 74.81 -1.60
CA LEU A 301 -73.79 75.91 -0.67
C LEU A 301 -73.90 77.27 -1.39
N GLN A 302 -73.34 77.40 -2.59
CA GLN A 302 -73.52 78.58 -3.43
C GLN A 302 -74.98 78.78 -3.87
N SER A 303 -75.69 77.69 -4.22
CA SER A 303 -77.12 77.76 -4.53
C SER A 303 -77.95 78.11 -3.29
N HIS A 304 -77.62 77.55 -2.14
CA HIS A 304 -78.34 77.83 -0.89
C HIS A 304 -78.14 79.27 -0.40
N ILE A 305 -76.92 79.81 -0.55
CA ILE A 305 -76.63 81.23 -0.24
C ILE A 305 -77.41 82.16 -1.19
N SER A 306 -77.58 81.77 -2.46
CA SER A 306 -78.35 82.56 -3.43
C SER A 306 -79.87 82.40 -3.30
N GLU A 307 -80.38 81.23 -2.89
CA GLU A 307 -81.80 80.98 -2.61
C GLU A 307 -82.27 81.60 -1.28
N THR A 308 -81.41 81.57 -0.25
CA THR A 308 -81.73 82.11 1.08
C THR A 308 -81.56 83.63 1.16
N SER A 309 -81.06 84.29 0.10
CA SER A 309 -80.99 85.76 0.04
C SER A 309 -82.36 86.45 -0.10
N VAL A 310 -83.46 85.75 0.15
CA VAL A 310 -84.82 86.31 0.25
C VAL A 310 -85.17 86.50 1.73
N ILE A 311 -85.24 87.76 2.16
CA ILE A 311 -85.76 88.14 3.47
C ILE A 311 -87.26 87.83 3.49
N VAL A 312 -87.62 86.64 3.97
CA VAL A 312 -89.03 86.26 4.18
C VAL A 312 -89.38 86.48 5.64
N LYS A 313 -90.13 87.54 5.91
CA LYS A 313 -90.91 87.66 7.15
C LYS A 313 -92.16 86.80 6.99
N MET A 314 -92.16 85.62 7.61
CA MET A 314 -93.35 84.79 7.74
C MET A 314 -94.01 85.04 9.09
N ASP A 315 -95.15 85.75 9.06
CA ASP A 315 -96.15 85.68 10.13
C ASP A 315 -97.12 84.54 9.77
N ASN A 316 -96.87 83.35 10.32
CA ASN A 316 -97.78 82.20 10.24
C ASN A 316 -98.58 82.07 11.54
N SER A 317 -99.71 82.77 11.63
CA SER A 317 -100.73 82.52 12.65
C SER A 317 -101.82 81.62 12.10
N ARG A 318 -101.61 80.31 12.22
CA ARG A 318 -102.70 79.33 12.25
C ARG A 318 -102.72 78.76 13.65
N ASP A 319 -103.89 78.69 14.27
CA ASP A 319 -104.09 77.99 15.54
C ASP A 319 -103.81 76.49 15.32
N LEU A 320 -102.52 76.17 15.43
CA LEU A 320 -102.01 74.83 15.63
C LEU A 320 -102.32 74.47 17.08
N ASN A 321 -102.75 73.23 17.33
CA ASN A 321 -102.78 72.68 18.68
C ASN A 321 -101.32 72.51 19.15
N VAL A 322 -100.76 73.63 19.63
CA VAL A 322 -99.34 73.74 19.99
C VAL A 322 -99.02 72.76 21.12
N ASP A 323 -99.97 72.52 22.02
CA ASP A 323 -99.78 71.63 23.16
C ASP A 323 -99.63 70.16 22.77
N GLY A 324 -100.44 69.67 21.82
CA GLY A 324 -100.33 68.30 21.29
C GLY A 324 -99.02 68.08 20.53
N ILE A 325 -98.64 69.04 19.70
CA ILE A 325 -97.38 69.01 18.94
C ILE A 325 -96.18 69.11 19.88
N ILE A 326 -96.22 69.96 20.91
CA ILE A 326 -95.17 70.04 21.93
C ILE A 326 -95.05 68.72 22.69
N ALA A 327 -96.15 68.06 23.02
CA ALA A 327 -96.13 66.76 23.71
C ALA A 327 -95.51 65.66 22.83
N ASP A 328 -95.89 65.57 21.55
CA ASP A 328 -95.33 64.60 20.60
C ASP A 328 -93.84 64.86 20.34
N ILE A 329 -93.45 66.14 20.19
CA ILE A 329 -92.05 66.54 20.04
C ILE A 329 -91.26 66.16 21.28
N LYS A 330 -91.78 66.41 22.50
CA LYS A 330 -91.12 66.00 23.75
C LYS A 330 -90.96 64.49 23.83
N ALA A 331 -91.99 63.71 23.50
CA ALA A 331 -91.92 62.25 23.50
C ALA A 331 -90.89 61.72 22.47
N GLN A 332 -90.83 62.31 21.28
CA GLN A 332 -89.82 62.00 20.27
C GLN A 332 -88.40 62.31 20.76
N TYR A 333 -88.19 63.47 21.40
CA TYR A 333 -86.89 63.83 21.96
C TYR A 333 -86.47 62.92 23.12
N GLU A 334 -87.40 62.55 24.01
CA GLU A 334 -87.14 61.60 25.09
C GLU A 334 -86.77 60.22 24.54
N GLU A 335 -87.48 59.75 23.52
CA GLU A 335 -87.20 58.47 22.88
C GLU A 335 -85.86 58.49 22.12
N ILE A 336 -85.53 59.57 21.40
CA ILE A 336 -84.23 59.76 20.73
C ILE A 336 -83.10 59.81 21.76
N ALA A 337 -83.28 60.53 22.87
CA ALA A 337 -82.30 60.60 23.95
C ALA A 337 -82.11 59.24 24.64
N ARG A 338 -83.19 58.48 24.82
CA ARG A 338 -83.15 57.11 25.35
C ARG A 338 -82.40 56.15 24.40
N ARG A 339 -82.72 56.19 23.11
CA ARG A 339 -82.03 55.39 22.07
C ARG A 339 -80.56 55.74 21.99
N SER A 340 -80.22 57.03 21.92
CA SER A 340 -78.83 57.50 21.90
C SER A 340 -78.04 57.05 23.13
N ARG A 341 -78.64 57.05 24.32
CA ARG A 341 -78.01 56.50 25.54
C ARG A 341 -77.80 54.99 25.42
N ALA A 342 -78.81 54.23 25.00
CA ALA A 342 -78.69 52.78 24.83
C ALA A 342 -77.66 52.38 23.76
N ASP A 343 -77.61 53.10 22.65
CA ASP A 343 -76.64 52.87 21.57
C ASP A 343 -75.22 53.19 22.04
N ALA A 344 -75.03 54.26 22.83
CA ALA A 344 -73.74 54.59 23.43
C ALA A 344 -73.30 53.50 24.42
N GLU A 345 -74.19 53.03 25.30
CA GLU A 345 -73.89 51.95 26.24
C GLU A 345 -73.55 50.64 25.52
N ALA A 346 -74.30 50.26 24.48
CA ALA A 346 -74.03 49.07 23.67
C ALA A 346 -72.70 49.20 22.91
N TRP A 347 -72.39 50.38 22.38
CA TRP A 347 -71.11 50.67 21.74
C TRP A 347 -69.93 50.53 22.72
N TYR A 348 -70.06 51.09 23.93
CA TYR A 348 -69.03 50.95 24.97
C TYR A 348 -68.87 49.49 25.43
N GLN A 349 -69.96 48.74 25.60
CA GLN A 349 -69.90 47.31 25.94
C GLN A 349 -69.17 46.51 24.87
N THR A 350 -69.50 46.74 23.59
CA THR A 350 -68.84 46.07 22.46
C THR A 350 -67.35 46.38 22.43
N LYS A 351 -66.97 47.66 22.58
CA LYS A 351 -65.56 48.07 22.62
C LYS A 351 -64.80 47.49 23.81
N TYR A 352 -65.45 47.39 24.96
CA TYR A 352 -64.85 46.76 26.14
C TYR A 352 -64.61 45.26 25.92
N GLU A 353 -65.57 44.57 25.31
CA GLU A 353 -65.45 43.15 25.01
C GLU A 353 -64.36 42.87 23.96
N GLU A 354 -64.30 43.67 22.89
CA GLU A 354 -63.22 43.60 21.88
C GLU A 354 -61.84 43.79 22.53
N MET A 355 -61.69 44.77 23.40
CA MET A 355 -60.44 45.02 24.12
C MET A 355 -60.10 43.87 25.09
N ARG A 356 -61.12 43.29 25.73
CA ARG A 356 -60.95 42.14 26.62
C ARG A 356 -60.47 40.89 25.87
N VAL A 357 -61.08 40.60 24.72
CA VAL A 357 -60.74 39.44 23.88
C VAL A 357 -59.33 39.61 23.28
N THR A 358 -59.01 40.79 22.74
CA THR A 358 -57.68 41.08 22.19
C THR A 358 -56.59 41.01 23.25
N ALA A 359 -56.84 41.53 24.46
CA ALA A 359 -55.92 41.37 25.59
C ALA A 359 -55.71 39.89 25.97
N GLY A 360 -56.80 39.09 25.98
CA GLY A 360 -56.73 37.64 26.20
C GLY A 360 -55.88 36.92 25.14
N GLN A 361 -56.12 37.21 23.86
CA GLN A 361 -55.34 36.67 22.75
C GLN A 361 -53.86 37.04 22.84
N HIS A 362 -53.54 38.28 23.22
CA HIS A 362 -52.15 38.69 23.45
C HIS A 362 -51.49 37.92 24.59
N CYS A 363 -52.20 37.70 25.71
CA CYS A 363 -51.71 36.86 26.81
C CYS A 363 -51.48 35.41 26.38
N ASP A 364 -52.40 34.82 25.62
CA ASP A 364 -52.28 33.45 25.11
C ASP A 364 -51.12 33.31 24.12
N ASN A 365 -50.95 34.27 23.20
CA ASN A 365 -49.81 34.30 22.28
C ASN A 365 -48.46 34.42 23.03
N LEU A 366 -48.40 35.26 24.06
CA LEU A 366 -47.20 35.37 24.91
C LEU A 366 -46.92 34.07 25.69
N ARG A 367 -47.97 33.34 26.08
CA ARG A 367 -47.82 32.03 26.74
C ARG A 367 -47.33 30.97 25.76
N ASN A 368 -47.91 30.89 24.57
CA ASN A 368 -47.52 29.95 23.52
C ASN A 368 -46.05 30.15 23.11
N THR A 369 -45.65 31.40 22.83
CA THR A 369 -44.25 31.72 22.50
C THR A 369 -43.29 31.39 23.64
N ARG A 370 -43.68 31.61 24.90
CA ARG A 370 -42.90 31.18 26.06
C ARG A 370 -42.74 29.65 26.12
N ASP A 371 -43.80 28.90 25.84
CA ASP A 371 -43.78 27.44 25.86
C ASP A 371 -42.91 26.88 24.70
N GLU A 372 -42.98 27.48 23.51
CA GLU A 372 -42.08 27.19 22.39
C GLU A 372 -40.61 27.45 22.74
N ILE A 373 -40.31 28.60 23.36
CA ILE A 373 -38.95 28.92 23.85
C ILE A 373 -38.48 27.85 24.85
N ASN A 374 -39.36 27.39 25.75
CA ASN A 374 -39.01 26.34 26.70
C ASN A 374 -38.71 25.01 26.01
N GLU A 375 -39.46 24.64 24.97
CA GLU A 375 -39.23 23.41 24.24
C GLU A 375 -37.95 23.45 23.40
N LEU A 376 -37.69 24.57 22.73
CA LEU A 376 -36.42 24.81 22.04
C LEU A 376 -35.25 24.75 23.03
N ASN A 377 -35.39 25.32 24.23
CA ASN A 377 -34.37 25.19 25.26
C ASN A 377 -34.15 23.73 25.70
N ARG A 378 -35.19 22.91 25.83
CA ARG A 378 -35.04 21.47 26.12
C ARG A 378 -34.35 20.73 24.98
N LEU A 379 -34.67 21.04 23.73
CA LEU A 379 -34.02 20.47 22.55
C LEU A 379 -32.54 20.84 22.52
N ILE A 380 -32.20 22.10 22.77
CA ILE A 380 -30.82 22.58 22.85
C ILE A 380 -30.04 21.81 23.93
N GLN A 381 -30.62 21.58 25.11
CA GLN A 381 -29.96 20.82 26.18
C GLN A 381 -29.75 19.35 25.80
N ARG A 382 -30.73 18.71 25.15
CA ARG A 382 -30.57 17.34 24.63
C ARG A 382 -29.45 17.26 23.59
N LEU A 383 -29.46 18.12 22.59
CA LEU A 383 -28.43 18.16 21.55
C LEU A 383 -27.04 18.45 22.13
N LYS A 384 -26.93 19.33 23.14
CA LYS A 384 -25.67 19.55 23.86
C LYS A 384 -25.18 18.28 24.56
N ALA A 385 -26.06 17.55 25.23
CA ALA A 385 -25.71 16.28 25.88
C ALA A 385 -25.28 15.21 24.86
N GLU A 386 -25.95 15.12 23.70
CA GLU A 386 -25.56 14.23 22.60
C GLU A 386 -24.19 14.59 22.02
N ILE A 387 -23.90 15.88 21.85
CA ILE A 387 -22.57 16.35 21.40
C ILE A 387 -21.48 15.95 22.41
N GLU A 388 -21.71 16.17 23.71
CA GLU A 388 -20.73 15.80 24.74
C GLU A 388 -20.55 14.27 24.83
N HIS A 389 -21.63 13.49 24.68
CA HIS A 389 -21.54 12.04 24.59
C HIS A 389 -20.74 11.58 23.37
N ALA A 390 -20.98 12.15 22.19
CA ALA A 390 -20.25 11.84 20.97
C ALA A 390 -18.76 12.21 21.07
N LYS A 391 -18.44 13.36 21.68
CA LYS A 391 -17.05 13.75 21.98
C LYS A 391 -16.37 12.74 22.91
N ALA A 392 -17.06 12.32 23.98
CA ALA A 392 -16.53 11.33 24.90
C ALA A 392 -16.28 9.97 24.22
N GLN A 393 -17.18 9.55 23.31
CA GLN A 393 -16.96 8.36 22.47
C GLN A 393 -15.76 8.51 21.54
N ARG A 394 -15.62 9.67 20.89
CA ARG A 394 -14.48 9.96 20.02
C ARG A 394 -13.15 9.87 20.78
N CYS A 395 -13.05 10.50 21.96
CA CYS A 395 -11.84 10.41 22.78
C CYS A 395 -11.52 8.99 23.23
N LYS A 396 -12.54 8.16 23.53
CA LYS A 396 -12.32 6.74 23.86
C LYS A 396 -11.78 5.96 22.67
N LEU A 397 -12.30 6.20 21.47
CA LEU A 397 -11.83 5.54 20.25
C LEU A 397 -10.42 6.02 19.87
N GLU A 398 -10.14 7.32 19.96
CA GLU A 398 -8.80 7.89 19.75
C GLU A 398 -7.77 7.27 20.72
N ALA A 399 -8.13 7.09 21.99
CA ALA A 399 -7.27 6.42 22.97
C ALA A 399 -7.03 4.95 22.63
N ALA A 400 -8.07 4.21 22.22
CA ALA A 400 -7.95 2.81 21.80
C ALA A 400 -7.11 2.65 20.52
N VAL A 401 -7.20 3.58 19.57
CA VAL A 401 -6.35 3.59 18.37
C VAL A 401 -4.90 3.82 18.76
N ALA A 402 -4.62 4.83 19.61
CA ALA A 402 -3.26 5.10 20.07
C ALA A 402 -2.64 3.92 20.84
N GLU A 403 -3.41 3.23 21.67
CA GLU A 403 -2.96 2.01 22.36
C GLU A 403 -2.65 0.86 21.39
N ALA A 404 -3.52 0.64 20.39
CA ALA A 404 -3.30 -0.38 19.38
C ALA A 404 -2.08 -0.08 18.49
N GLU A 405 -1.89 1.19 18.11
CA GLU A 405 -0.70 1.65 17.38
C GLU A 405 0.58 1.42 18.20
N GLN A 406 0.59 1.82 19.47
CA GLN A 406 1.74 1.60 20.37
C GLN A 406 2.04 0.10 20.55
N GLN A 407 1.01 -0.73 20.71
CA GLN A 407 1.16 -2.18 20.82
C GLN A 407 1.71 -2.78 19.51
N GLY A 408 1.22 -2.31 18.36
CA GLY A 408 1.71 -2.72 17.05
C GLY A 408 3.16 -2.33 16.81
N GLU A 409 3.54 -1.10 17.17
CA GLU A 409 4.92 -0.61 17.09
C GLU A 409 5.86 -1.42 18.00
N ALA A 410 5.44 -1.72 19.23
CA ALA A 410 6.21 -2.57 20.13
C ALA A 410 6.45 -3.98 19.57
N ALA A 411 5.41 -4.62 19.00
CA ALA A 411 5.53 -5.93 18.38
C ALA A 411 6.45 -5.92 17.14
N LEU A 412 6.38 -4.85 16.33
CA LEU A 412 7.23 -4.66 15.17
C LEU A 412 8.70 -4.48 15.59
N ASN A 413 8.96 -3.69 16.63
CA ASN A 413 10.30 -3.51 17.19
C ASN A 413 10.88 -4.82 17.74
N ASP A 414 10.08 -5.62 18.46
CA ASP A 414 10.49 -6.95 18.92
C ASP A 414 10.86 -7.89 17.75
N ALA A 415 10.04 -7.91 16.68
CA ALA A 415 10.34 -8.68 15.48
C ALA A 415 11.62 -8.21 14.77
N LYS A 416 11.85 -6.88 14.69
CA LYS A 416 13.09 -6.32 14.15
C LYS A 416 14.31 -6.71 14.97
N CYS A 417 14.23 -6.66 16.29
CA CYS A 417 15.31 -7.10 17.18
C CYS A 417 15.65 -8.58 16.94
N LYS A 418 14.64 -9.46 16.88
CA LYS A 418 14.85 -10.90 16.58
C LYS A 418 15.46 -11.13 15.20
N LEU A 419 15.04 -10.36 14.20
CA LEU A 419 15.63 -10.43 12.87
C LEU A 419 17.12 -10.05 12.90
N ALA A 420 17.46 -8.94 13.56
CA ALA A 420 18.86 -8.51 13.71
C ALA A 420 19.71 -9.55 14.47
N GLU A 421 19.16 -10.18 15.52
CA GLU A 421 19.82 -11.27 16.23
C GLU A 421 20.09 -12.48 15.33
N LEU A 422 19.11 -12.90 14.52
CA LEU A 422 19.25 -14.02 13.59
C LEU A 422 20.24 -13.71 12.46
N GLU A 423 20.23 -12.49 11.92
CA GLU A 423 21.21 -12.03 10.94
C GLU A 423 22.63 -12.03 11.53
N GLY A 424 22.78 -11.57 12.78
CA GLY A 424 24.04 -11.64 13.52
C GLY A 424 24.53 -13.08 13.69
N ALA A 425 23.65 -13.98 14.13
CA ALA A 425 23.97 -15.40 14.27
C ALA A 425 24.35 -16.06 12.94
N LEU A 426 23.64 -15.72 11.85
CA LEU A 426 23.96 -16.19 10.50
C LEU A 426 25.35 -15.72 10.07
N GLN A 427 25.68 -14.45 10.32
CA GLN A 427 26.98 -13.90 9.97
C GLN A 427 28.11 -14.54 10.78
N GLN A 428 27.88 -14.77 12.07
CA GLN A 428 28.82 -15.50 12.91
C GLN A 428 29.03 -16.94 12.42
N ALA A 429 27.97 -17.66 12.07
CA ALA A 429 28.08 -19.01 11.52
C ALA A 429 28.86 -19.05 10.19
N LYS A 430 28.69 -18.04 9.32
CA LYS A 430 29.50 -17.89 8.09
C LYS A 430 30.98 -17.68 8.41
N GLN A 431 31.30 -16.86 9.40
CA GLN A 431 32.67 -16.64 9.84
C GLN A 431 33.29 -17.91 10.45
N ASP A 432 32.53 -18.65 11.26
CA ASP A 432 32.96 -19.92 11.83
C ASP A 432 33.24 -20.97 10.74
N MET A 433 32.36 -21.07 9.73
CA MET A 433 32.58 -21.94 8.58
C MET A 433 33.85 -21.57 7.80
N ALA A 434 34.07 -20.27 7.56
CA ALA A 434 35.29 -19.79 6.90
C ALA A 434 36.54 -20.12 7.72
N ARG A 435 36.47 -20.01 9.06
CA ARG A 435 37.56 -20.38 9.96
C ARG A 435 37.85 -21.88 9.87
N GLN A 436 36.83 -22.73 9.95
CA GLN A 436 36.97 -24.18 9.82
C GLN A 436 37.59 -24.58 8.48
N LEU A 437 37.16 -23.98 7.36
CA LEU A 437 37.76 -24.25 6.05
C LEU A 437 39.27 -23.93 6.02
N LYS A 438 39.69 -22.85 6.67
CA LYS A 438 41.10 -22.49 6.78
C LYS A 438 41.87 -23.51 7.63
N GLU A 439 41.34 -23.89 8.78
CA GLU A 439 41.94 -24.91 9.66
C GLU A 439 42.06 -26.27 8.94
N TYR A 440 41.03 -26.67 8.19
CA TYR A 440 41.07 -27.87 7.35
C TYR A 440 42.14 -27.80 6.26
N GLN A 441 42.30 -26.64 5.60
CA GLN A 441 43.34 -26.45 4.60
C GLN A 441 44.74 -26.53 5.22
N GLU A 442 44.95 -25.92 6.38
CA GLU A 442 46.21 -25.99 7.12
C GLU A 442 46.53 -27.44 7.52
N LEU A 443 45.54 -28.19 8.03
CA LEU A 443 45.70 -29.60 8.36
C LEU A 443 46.01 -30.47 7.13
N MET A 444 45.36 -30.20 6.00
CA MET A 444 45.66 -30.86 4.72
C MET A 444 47.10 -30.60 4.30
N ASN A 445 47.58 -29.35 4.41
CA ASN A 445 48.96 -29.00 4.08
C ASN A 445 49.96 -29.77 4.95
N VAL A 446 49.72 -29.88 6.26
CA VAL A 446 50.53 -30.69 7.17
C VAL A 446 50.50 -32.17 6.77
N LYS A 447 49.33 -32.71 6.42
CA LYS A 447 49.20 -34.10 5.96
C LYS A 447 50.02 -34.35 4.70
N LEU A 448 49.98 -33.44 3.72
CA LEU A 448 50.77 -33.55 2.49
C LEU A 448 52.28 -33.46 2.79
N ALA A 449 52.71 -32.59 3.70
CA ALA A 449 54.11 -32.54 4.12
C ALA A 449 54.56 -33.86 4.77
N LEU A 450 53.74 -34.43 5.67
CA LEU A 450 54.00 -35.73 6.28
C LEU A 450 54.04 -36.87 5.25
N ASP A 451 53.16 -36.88 4.25
CA ASP A 451 53.22 -37.88 3.17
C ASP A 451 54.54 -37.79 2.39
N ILE A 452 55.03 -36.57 2.14
CA ILE A 452 56.32 -36.34 1.49
C ILE A 452 57.44 -36.88 2.37
N GLU A 453 57.44 -36.61 3.67
CA GLU A 453 58.41 -37.16 4.62
C GLU A 453 58.38 -38.70 4.66
N ILE A 454 57.20 -39.31 4.68
CA ILE A 454 57.07 -40.78 4.63
C ILE A 454 57.63 -41.33 3.31
N ALA A 455 57.36 -40.67 2.19
CA ALA A 455 57.88 -41.07 0.89
C ALA A 455 59.41 -40.93 0.82
N THR A 456 59.98 -39.87 1.40
CA THR A 456 61.44 -39.71 1.47
C THR A 456 62.07 -40.76 2.40
N TYR A 457 61.47 -41.03 3.56
CA TYR A 457 61.93 -42.11 4.46
C TYR A 457 61.89 -43.48 3.78
N ARG A 458 60.81 -43.83 3.06
CA ARG A 458 60.73 -45.08 2.28
C ARG A 458 61.84 -45.17 1.23
N ARG A 459 62.09 -44.09 0.49
CA ARG A 459 63.15 -44.03 -0.53
C ARG A 459 64.56 -44.21 0.05
N LEU A 460 64.82 -43.65 1.23
CA LEU A 460 66.10 -43.84 1.93
C LEU A 460 66.29 -45.29 2.38
N LEU A 461 65.23 -45.93 2.88
CA LEU A 461 65.23 -47.34 3.28
C LEU A 461 65.43 -48.26 2.07
N GLU A 462 64.73 -48.02 0.95
CA GLU A 462 64.96 -48.76 -0.31
C GLU A 462 66.41 -48.59 -0.81
N GLY A 463 67.00 -47.39 -0.66
CA GLY A 463 68.41 -47.15 -0.97
C GLY A 463 69.40 -47.89 -0.06
N GLU A 464 69.08 -48.06 1.23
CA GLU A 464 69.84 -48.93 2.15
C GLU A 464 69.73 -50.40 1.75
N GLU A 465 68.52 -50.89 1.44
CA GLU A 465 68.29 -52.27 1.03
C GLU A 465 69.04 -52.62 -0.26
N ILE A 466 69.14 -51.68 -1.20
CA ILE A 466 69.96 -51.82 -2.42
C ILE A 466 71.46 -51.91 -2.07
N ARG A 467 71.97 -51.12 -1.11
CA ARG A 467 73.36 -51.23 -0.63
C ARG A 467 73.67 -52.54 0.07
N ILE A 468 72.68 -53.17 0.68
CA ILE A 468 72.81 -54.45 1.40
C ILE A 468 72.65 -55.64 0.43
N CYS A 469 71.81 -55.53 -0.60
CA CYS A 469 71.57 -56.59 -1.59
C CYS A 469 72.58 -56.60 -2.76
N GLU A 470 73.13 -55.45 -3.15
CA GLU A 470 74.23 -55.35 -4.13
C GLU A 470 75.48 -54.85 -3.42
N GLY A 471 76.48 -55.73 -3.27
CA GLY A 471 77.75 -55.39 -2.64
C GLY A 471 78.47 -54.23 -3.36
N VAL A 472 78.70 -53.15 -2.61
CA VAL A 472 79.71 -52.09 -2.77
C VAL A 472 79.97 -51.60 -4.22
N GLY A 473 79.35 -50.48 -4.57
CA GLY A 473 79.78 -49.55 -5.63
C GLY A 473 79.38 -48.11 -5.26
N PRO A 474 80.16 -47.07 -5.62
CA PRO A 474 80.01 -45.70 -5.10
C PRO A 474 78.79 -44.99 -5.71
N VAL A 475 78.03 -44.29 -4.88
CA VAL A 475 76.83 -43.53 -5.28
C VAL A 475 77.16 -42.06 -5.41
N ASP A 476 76.94 -41.50 -6.61
CA ASP A 476 76.86 -40.05 -6.86
C ASP A 476 75.59 -39.49 -6.21
N ILE A 477 75.76 -38.78 -5.10
CA ILE A 477 74.71 -38.07 -4.37
C ILE A 477 74.71 -36.62 -4.87
N GLU A 478 74.20 -36.35 -6.07
CA GLU A 478 73.90 -34.95 -6.46
C GLU A 478 72.81 -34.77 -7.55
N GLY A 479 72.40 -35.82 -8.26
CA GLY A 479 71.52 -35.67 -9.43
C GLY A 479 70.00 -35.79 -9.20
N SER A 480 69.53 -36.29 -8.06
CA SER A 480 68.11 -36.71 -7.92
C SER A 480 67.22 -35.80 -7.06
N PHE A 481 67.79 -34.80 -6.38
CA PHE A 481 67.01 -33.88 -5.54
C PHE A 481 66.38 -32.73 -6.36
N LEU A 482 66.92 -32.43 -7.54
CA LEU A 482 66.53 -31.26 -8.33
C LEU A 482 65.40 -31.50 -9.35
N LEU A 483 65.01 -32.74 -9.63
CA LEU A 483 64.01 -33.05 -10.66
C LEU A 483 62.58 -33.27 -10.13
N PHE A 484 62.36 -33.24 -8.81
CA PHE A 484 61.03 -33.42 -8.22
C PHE A 484 60.39 -32.12 -7.71
N LEU A 485 61.13 -31.01 -7.69
CA LEU A 485 60.57 -29.69 -7.35
C LEU A 485 60.04 -28.91 -8.57
N THR A 486 59.98 -29.51 -9.75
CA THR A 486 59.57 -28.83 -10.99
C THR A 486 58.49 -29.59 -11.77
N GLN A 487 57.48 -30.18 -11.11
CA GLN A 487 56.27 -30.56 -11.85
C GLN A 487 54.98 -30.71 -11.01
N LYS A 488 54.47 -29.59 -10.48
CA LYS A 488 53.03 -29.25 -10.45
C LYS A 488 52.81 -27.89 -9.80
N GLU A 489 53.00 -26.82 -10.57
CA GLU A 489 52.08 -25.70 -10.45
C GLU A 489 50.78 -26.09 -11.16
N PRO A 490 49.62 -25.93 -10.51
CA PRO A 490 48.48 -25.36 -11.18
C PRO A 490 48.32 -23.93 -10.69
N GLN A 491 48.30 -23.03 -11.65
CA GLN A 491 47.83 -21.67 -11.48
C GLN A 491 46.48 -21.64 -10.76
N SER A 492 46.39 -20.84 -9.71
CA SER A 492 45.21 -19.99 -9.52
C SER A 492 45.67 -18.61 -9.07
N SER A 493 46.05 -17.81 -10.06
CA SER A 493 45.86 -16.37 -10.00
C SER A 493 44.37 -16.09 -9.81
N VAL A 494 43.95 -15.83 -8.58
CA VAL A 494 42.90 -14.83 -8.32
C VAL A 494 43.50 -13.85 -7.34
N ALA A 495 44.07 -12.79 -7.91
CA ALA A 495 44.35 -11.57 -7.20
C ALA A 495 43.04 -10.96 -6.69
N GLN A 496 43.16 -10.32 -5.52
CA GLN A 496 42.35 -9.18 -5.06
C GLN A 496 40.83 -9.34 -5.00
N GLY A 497 40.32 -9.26 -3.77
CA GLY A 497 38.90 -9.03 -3.55
C GLY A 497 38.55 -9.07 -2.08
N ILE A 498 38.91 -8.00 -1.37
CA ILE A 498 38.16 -7.59 -0.17
C ILE A 498 36.68 -7.54 -0.59
N PRO A 499 35.73 -8.18 0.11
CA PRO A 499 34.33 -7.91 -0.16
C PRO A 499 34.02 -6.54 0.43
N GLU A 500 34.24 -5.49 -0.38
CA GLU A 500 33.51 -4.25 -0.18
C GLU A 500 32.02 -4.59 -0.31
N SER A 501 31.25 -4.05 0.63
CA SER A 501 29.81 -4.22 0.67
C SER A 501 29.18 -3.87 -0.68
N PRO A 502 28.10 -4.54 -1.09
CA PRO A 502 27.40 -4.28 -2.36
C PRO A 502 26.90 -2.83 -2.51
N GLU A 503 26.89 -2.04 -1.44
CA GLU A 503 26.55 -0.61 -1.46
C GLU A 503 27.64 0.28 -2.09
N MET A 504 28.93 -0.09 -1.98
CA MET A 504 30.04 0.67 -2.58
C MET A 504 30.09 0.51 -4.10
N VAL A 505 29.75 -0.67 -4.63
CA VAL A 505 29.74 -0.94 -6.08
C VAL A 505 28.64 -0.13 -6.79
N LEU A 506 27.47 0.05 -6.15
CA LEU A 506 26.40 0.87 -6.72
C LEU A 506 26.74 2.36 -6.73
N LEU A 507 27.46 2.86 -5.72
CA LEU A 507 27.93 4.26 -5.69
C LEU A 507 29.09 4.51 -6.67
N GLN A 508 29.98 3.54 -6.86
CA GLN A 508 31.06 3.63 -7.85
C GLN A 508 30.50 3.62 -9.29
N VAL A 509 29.49 2.77 -9.58
CA VAL A 509 28.85 2.70 -10.90
C VAL A 509 27.99 3.94 -11.19
N ALA A 510 27.30 4.50 -10.18
CA ALA A 510 26.57 5.76 -10.32
C ALA A 510 27.49 6.96 -10.58
N SER A 511 28.66 7.00 -9.91
CA SER A 511 29.68 8.04 -10.14
C SER A 511 30.31 7.96 -11.54
N VAL A 512 30.59 6.74 -12.03
CA VAL A 512 31.15 6.52 -13.37
C VAL A 512 30.14 6.80 -14.48
N LEU A 513 28.84 6.48 -14.30
CA LEU A 513 27.80 6.85 -15.27
C LEU A 513 27.53 8.37 -15.30
N THR A 514 27.69 9.07 -14.19
CA THR A 514 27.51 10.54 -14.12
C THR A 514 28.69 11.28 -14.77
N ALA A 515 29.88 10.67 -14.83
CA ALA A 515 31.07 11.24 -15.46
C ALA A 515 31.20 10.94 -16.97
N ALA A 516 30.44 9.98 -17.52
CA ALA A 516 30.63 9.47 -18.89
C ALA A 516 29.72 10.10 -19.97
N LEU A 517 28.86 11.07 -19.64
CA LEU A 517 28.04 11.77 -20.65
C LEU A 517 28.10 13.30 -20.51
N PRO A 518 29.17 13.96 -21.00
CA PRO A 518 29.09 15.35 -21.39
C PRO A 518 28.50 15.43 -22.82
N GLY A 519 27.24 15.83 -22.91
CA GLY A 519 26.69 16.50 -24.10
C GLY A 519 26.29 15.61 -25.28
N VAL A 520 25.04 15.14 -25.28
CA VAL A 520 24.23 15.05 -26.51
C VAL A 520 22.89 15.71 -26.22
N LEU A 521 22.88 17.03 -26.37
CA LEU A 521 21.70 17.90 -26.43
C LEU A 521 22.05 19.07 -27.36
N VAL A 522 21.70 18.90 -28.64
CA VAL A 522 21.04 19.93 -29.46
C VAL A 522 19.78 19.30 -30.00
#